data_AF-A0A945L9U1-F1
#
_entry.id   AF-A0A945L9U1-F1
#
_cell.length_a   1.000
_cell.length_b   1.000
_cell.length_c   1.000
_cell.angle_alpha   90.00
_cell.angle_beta   90.00
_cell.angle_gamma   90.00
#
_symmetry.space_group_name_H-M   'P 1'
#
loop_
_entity.id
_entity.type
_entity.pdbx_description
1 polymer ?
#
loop_
_entity_poly.entity_id
_entity_poly.type
_entity_poly.pdbx_seq_one_letter_code
_entity_poly.pdbx_strand_id
1 'polypeptide(L)'
;QDVDTADRLLTEGSVTLAAANDHATVVPMASAIGPTTPVWMAENAESGTVGFAPVNQGPGDVPWFGRESPAAIERLIFLREVAQPRISQILKESGPIDIMSLASQGVQMGDDVHMRTQATTNLLVRDLLTSIVRLGNDEGSVAFADYLSKNHLFFLTIAMAAAKSLMLAAEQVSGSTMVTTMARNGTTFGVKVGDSPRWYICPAPPVADALYYAGFSSEDAALDMGDSAVLELIGLGGAAAAGSPAVAAFLGGSMSDAARATEDMRRICVQESSRFKLPTTGFRGTPLGVDVRKVVETGISPKVTTGILHHSSGAGQIGAGVATAPLEGFEQALVDLVTRGEGVE
;
A
#
# COMPACT_ATOMS: atom_id res chain seq x y z
N GLN A 1 0.19 1.17 -29.09
CA GLN A 1 0.76 0.98 -30.44
C GLN A 1 2.27 0.91 -30.31
N ASP A 2 2.87 1.87 -29.60
CA ASP A 2 4.26 1.87 -29.13
C ASP A 2 4.41 2.88 -27.96
N VAL A 3 5.60 2.95 -27.36
CA VAL A 3 5.94 3.85 -26.24
C VAL A 3 5.95 5.32 -26.69
N ASP A 4 6.56 5.62 -27.84
CA ASP A 4 6.63 6.99 -28.38
C ASP A 4 5.25 7.64 -28.57
N THR A 5 4.27 6.85 -29.02
CA THR A 5 2.89 7.32 -29.13
C THR A 5 2.26 7.57 -27.76
N ALA A 6 2.56 6.74 -26.76
CA ALA A 6 2.08 6.95 -25.39
C ALA A 6 2.65 8.26 -24.80
N ASP A 7 3.95 8.52 -25.00
CA ASP A 7 4.60 9.76 -24.56
C ASP A 7 4.03 11.00 -25.23
N ARG A 8 3.73 10.94 -26.54
CA ARG A 8 3.05 12.04 -27.23
C ARG A 8 1.66 12.29 -26.68
N LEU A 9 0.87 11.25 -26.40
CA LEU A 9 -0.48 11.42 -25.84
C LEU A 9 -0.45 12.14 -24.48
N LEU A 10 0.56 11.87 -23.66
CA LEU A 10 0.77 12.57 -22.38
C LEU A 10 1.25 14.02 -22.60
N THR A 11 2.25 14.21 -23.46
CA THR A 11 2.87 15.52 -23.71
C THR A 11 1.91 16.50 -24.38
N GLU A 12 1.07 16.01 -25.30
CA GLU A 12 0.05 16.78 -26.00
C GLU A 12 -1.22 17.00 -25.14
N GLY A 13 -1.31 16.39 -23.96
CA GLY A 13 -2.44 16.52 -23.05
C GLY A 13 -3.71 15.78 -23.50
N SER A 14 -3.60 14.87 -24.46
CA SER A 14 -4.71 13.99 -24.85
C SER A 14 -5.06 12.97 -23.77
N VAL A 15 -4.07 12.63 -22.92
CA VAL A 15 -4.23 11.86 -21.69
C VAL A 15 -3.68 12.68 -20.54
N THR A 16 -4.49 12.87 -19.50
CA THR A 16 -4.10 13.59 -18.28
C THR A 16 -3.89 12.63 -17.12
N LEU A 17 -2.90 12.91 -16.28
CA LEU A 17 -2.63 12.17 -15.05
C LEU A 17 -3.15 12.94 -13.84
N ALA A 18 -3.71 12.21 -12.87
CA ALA A 18 -4.12 12.72 -11.58
C ALA A 18 -3.71 11.73 -10.48
N ALA A 19 -3.57 12.21 -9.25
CA ALA A 19 -3.24 11.35 -8.11
C ALA A 19 -4.41 10.40 -7.82
N ALA A 20 -4.15 9.09 -7.77
CA ALA A 20 -5.18 8.09 -7.47
C ALA A 20 -5.93 8.40 -6.15
N ASN A 21 -5.19 8.91 -5.16
CA ASN A 21 -5.69 9.27 -3.84
C ASN A 21 -6.83 10.31 -3.85
N ASP A 22 -6.87 11.18 -4.87
CA ASP A 22 -7.94 12.18 -5.04
C ASP A 22 -9.22 11.58 -5.64
N HIS A 23 -9.18 10.32 -6.05
CA HIS A 23 -10.27 9.56 -6.64
C HIS A 23 -10.61 8.30 -5.84
N ALA A 24 -10.52 8.38 -4.50
CA ALA A 24 -10.79 7.28 -3.57
C ALA A 24 -9.97 5.99 -3.86
N THR A 25 -8.83 6.14 -4.56
CA THR A 25 -8.05 5.01 -5.06
C THR A 25 -6.62 5.08 -4.54
N VAL A 26 -5.98 3.92 -4.39
CA VAL A 26 -4.55 3.82 -4.04
C VAL A 26 -3.87 2.82 -4.96
N VAL A 27 -2.66 3.14 -5.40
CA VAL A 27 -1.90 2.32 -6.35
C VAL A 27 -0.50 1.97 -5.81
N PRO A 28 -0.04 0.72 -5.89
CA PRO A 28 1.29 0.36 -5.39
C PRO A 28 2.40 0.73 -6.39
N MET A 29 3.57 1.08 -5.87
CA MET A 29 4.79 1.31 -6.66
C MET A 29 4.57 2.31 -7.82
N ALA A 30 5.08 2.03 -9.02
CA ALA A 30 4.94 2.88 -10.22
C ALA A 30 3.61 2.67 -10.97
N SER A 31 2.61 2.04 -10.34
CA SER A 31 1.36 1.69 -11.02
C SER A 31 0.60 2.91 -11.51
N ALA A 32 0.14 2.85 -12.76
CA ALA A 32 -0.91 3.70 -13.29
C ALA A 32 -2.14 2.84 -13.62
N ILE A 33 -3.33 3.41 -13.46
CA ILE A 33 -4.59 2.71 -13.79
C ILE A 33 -5.39 3.56 -14.78
N GLY A 34 -6.01 2.89 -15.75
CA GLY A 34 -6.93 3.48 -16.72
C GLY A 34 -8.32 2.84 -16.69
N PRO A 35 -9.25 3.29 -17.56
CA PRO A 35 -10.68 2.91 -17.51
C PRO A 35 -10.98 1.42 -17.58
N THR A 36 -10.10 0.62 -18.20
CA THR A 36 -10.29 -0.84 -18.35
C THR A 36 -9.55 -1.65 -17.29
N THR A 37 -8.94 -1.00 -16.30
CA THR A 37 -8.12 -1.69 -15.28
C THR A 37 -9.04 -2.38 -14.27
N PRO A 38 -8.88 -3.69 -14.04
CA PRO A 38 -9.54 -4.36 -12.93
C PRO A 38 -9.14 -3.76 -11.59
N VAL A 39 -10.14 -3.42 -10.77
CA VAL A 39 -9.94 -2.89 -9.41
C VAL A 39 -10.69 -3.74 -8.39
N TRP A 40 -10.12 -3.81 -7.19
CA TRP A 40 -10.85 -4.15 -5.98
C TRP A 40 -11.69 -2.96 -5.53
N MET A 41 -12.88 -3.24 -5.03
CA MET A 41 -13.76 -2.29 -4.39
C MET A 41 -13.97 -2.74 -2.94
N ALA A 42 -13.52 -1.93 -1.98
CA ALA A 42 -13.66 -2.21 -0.56
C ALA A 42 -14.67 -1.24 0.05
N GLU A 43 -15.87 -1.75 0.34
CA GLU A 43 -16.93 -1.00 0.99
C GLU A 43 -16.81 -1.11 2.52
N ASN A 44 -16.82 0.04 3.19
CA ASN A 44 -16.95 0.11 4.63
C ASN A 44 -18.42 0.38 4.99
N ALA A 45 -19.15 -0.69 5.27
CA ALA A 45 -20.59 -0.63 5.55
C ALA A 45 -20.96 0.28 6.74
N GLU A 46 -20.05 0.51 7.70
CA GLU A 46 -20.32 1.35 8.87
C GLU A 46 -20.33 2.85 8.53
N SER A 47 -19.52 3.28 7.55
CA SER A 47 -19.39 4.70 7.17
C SER A 47 -19.89 5.04 5.76
N GLY A 48 -20.23 4.01 4.97
CA GLY A 48 -20.62 4.16 3.56
C GLY A 48 -19.47 4.55 2.63
N THR A 49 -18.22 4.52 3.09
CA THR A 49 -17.05 4.85 2.27
C THR A 49 -16.61 3.67 1.41
N VAL A 50 -16.03 3.98 0.26
CA VAL A 50 -15.57 2.98 -0.71
C VAL A 50 -14.17 3.35 -1.16
N GLY A 51 -13.23 2.42 -0.99
CA GLY A 51 -11.85 2.55 -1.45
C GLY A 51 -11.56 1.58 -2.60
N PHE A 52 -10.66 1.99 -3.49
CA PHE A 52 -10.27 1.20 -4.65
C PHE A 52 -8.76 0.96 -4.71
N ALA A 53 -8.36 -0.16 -5.31
CA ALA A 53 -6.97 -0.44 -5.67
C ALA A 53 -6.95 -1.43 -6.86
N PRO A 54 -5.93 -1.41 -7.73
CA PRO A 54 -5.86 -2.35 -8.85
C PRO A 54 -5.71 -3.80 -8.36
N VAL A 55 -6.13 -4.76 -9.17
CA VAL A 55 -5.71 -6.16 -8.96
C VAL A 55 -4.18 -6.21 -9.02
N ASN A 56 -3.56 -6.82 -8.01
CA ASN A 56 -2.10 -6.89 -7.91
C ASN A 56 -1.51 -7.49 -9.19
N GLN A 57 -0.37 -7.00 -9.67
CA GLN A 57 0.16 -7.47 -10.93
C GLN A 57 0.97 -8.75 -10.79
N GLY A 58 1.38 -9.14 -9.59
CA GLY A 58 2.24 -10.29 -9.32
C GLY A 58 3.72 -10.01 -9.59
N PRO A 59 4.59 -11.02 -9.41
CA PRO A 59 6.02 -10.88 -9.65
C PRO A 59 6.35 -10.91 -11.15
N GLY A 60 7.62 -10.61 -11.46
CA GLY A 60 8.23 -10.80 -12.77
C GLY A 60 8.43 -9.50 -13.53
N ASP A 61 8.28 -9.58 -14.85
CA ASP A 61 8.37 -8.45 -15.77
C ASP A 61 7.00 -7.76 -15.89
N VAL A 62 6.76 -6.73 -15.06
CA VAL A 62 5.42 -6.19 -14.80
C VAL A 62 5.39 -4.66 -14.62
N PRO A 63 4.32 -3.98 -15.09
CA PRO A 63 4.27 -2.51 -15.11
C PRO A 63 4.40 -1.80 -13.77
N TRP A 64 3.88 -2.35 -12.66
CA TRP A 64 4.00 -1.70 -11.34
C TRP A 64 5.46 -1.57 -10.86
N PHE A 65 6.38 -2.32 -11.46
CA PHE A 65 7.82 -2.13 -11.25
C PHE A 65 8.49 -1.22 -12.29
N GLY A 66 7.71 -0.46 -13.08
CA GLY A 66 8.25 0.43 -14.11
C GLY A 66 8.72 -0.31 -15.37
N ARG A 67 8.11 -1.47 -15.67
CA ARG A 67 8.43 -2.27 -16.86
C ARG A 67 7.43 -2.00 -17.98
N GLU A 68 7.93 -1.76 -19.18
CA GLU A 68 7.12 -1.47 -20.38
C GLU A 68 7.31 -2.50 -21.51
N SER A 69 7.80 -3.70 -21.17
CA SER A 69 8.03 -4.78 -22.13
C SER A 69 6.73 -5.37 -22.69
N PRO A 70 6.77 -6.14 -23.80
CA PRO A 70 5.62 -6.90 -24.28
C PRO A 70 5.00 -7.80 -23.19
N ALA A 71 5.83 -8.47 -22.37
CA ALA A 71 5.37 -9.32 -21.27
C ALA A 71 4.66 -8.51 -20.17
N ALA A 72 5.13 -7.29 -19.90
CA ALA A 72 4.49 -6.38 -18.96
C ALA A 72 3.10 -5.94 -19.45
N ILE A 73 2.95 -5.66 -20.75
CA ILE A 73 1.67 -5.34 -21.38
C ILE A 73 0.74 -6.56 -21.38
N GLU A 74 1.25 -7.74 -21.72
CA GLU A 74 0.50 -9.00 -21.68
C GLU A 74 -0.03 -9.30 -20.26
N ARG A 75 0.73 -8.96 -19.20
CA ARG A 75 0.23 -9.08 -17.82
C ARG A 75 -1.02 -8.23 -17.60
N LEU A 76 -1.07 -6.99 -18.07
CA LEU A 76 -2.26 -6.15 -17.91
C LEU A 76 -3.47 -6.72 -18.67
N ILE A 77 -3.25 -7.25 -19.87
CA ILE A 77 -4.29 -7.92 -20.66
C ILE A 77 -4.77 -9.17 -19.93
N PHE A 78 -3.87 -10.00 -19.40
CA PHE A 78 -4.21 -11.18 -18.62
C PHE A 78 -5.07 -10.81 -17.39
N LEU A 79 -4.71 -9.76 -16.65
CA LEU A 79 -5.49 -9.33 -15.50
C LEU A 79 -6.92 -8.94 -15.91
N ARG A 80 -7.08 -8.25 -17.04
CA ARG A 80 -8.38 -7.81 -17.57
C ARG A 80 -9.21 -8.95 -18.14
N GLU A 81 -8.63 -9.79 -18.98
CA GLU A 81 -9.36 -10.80 -19.78
C GLU A 81 -9.46 -12.16 -19.06
N VAL A 82 -8.53 -12.47 -18.17
CA VAL A 82 -8.45 -13.79 -17.53
C VAL A 82 -8.73 -13.71 -16.03
N ALA A 83 -7.99 -12.88 -15.30
CA ALA A 83 -8.11 -12.84 -13.84
C ALA A 83 -9.41 -12.18 -13.37
N GLN A 84 -9.76 -11.01 -13.91
CA GLN A 84 -10.93 -10.24 -13.46
C GLN A 84 -12.26 -10.99 -13.63
N PRO A 85 -12.55 -11.68 -14.76
CA PRO A 85 -13.80 -12.41 -14.90
C PRO A 85 -13.93 -13.55 -13.90
N ARG A 86 -12.83 -14.23 -13.59
CA ARG A 86 -12.77 -15.35 -12.63
C ARG A 86 -12.89 -14.87 -11.19
N ILE A 87 -12.20 -13.79 -10.83
CA ILE A 87 -12.38 -13.11 -9.54
C ILE A 87 -13.85 -12.70 -9.37
N SER A 88 -14.46 -12.13 -10.41
CA SER A 88 -15.87 -11.71 -10.37
C SER A 88 -16.82 -12.89 -10.21
N GLN A 89 -16.56 -14.01 -10.89
CA GLN A 89 -17.34 -15.23 -10.72
C GLN A 89 -17.21 -15.77 -9.29
N ILE A 90 -15.98 -15.87 -8.77
CA ILE A 90 -15.73 -16.31 -7.40
C ILE A 90 -16.52 -15.45 -6.41
N LEU A 91 -16.41 -14.12 -6.49
CA LEU A 91 -17.09 -13.21 -5.56
C LEU A 91 -18.62 -13.26 -5.67
N LYS A 92 -19.18 -13.49 -6.88
CA LYS A 92 -20.63 -13.70 -7.05
C LYS A 92 -21.11 -14.97 -6.34
N GLU A 93 -20.27 -16.00 -6.29
CA GLU A 93 -20.60 -17.29 -5.66
C GLU A 93 -20.31 -17.30 -4.15
N SER A 94 -19.17 -16.74 -3.72
CA SER A 94 -18.72 -16.77 -2.32
C SER A 94 -19.29 -15.62 -1.47
N GLY A 95 -19.74 -14.54 -2.12
CA GLY A 95 -20.03 -13.28 -1.45
C GLY A 95 -18.78 -12.44 -1.14
N PRO A 96 -18.95 -11.32 -0.42
CA PRO A 96 -17.86 -10.40 -0.09
C PRO A 96 -16.83 -11.02 0.85
N ILE A 97 -15.60 -10.52 0.78
CA ILE A 97 -14.48 -10.95 1.62
C ILE A 97 -14.40 -10.04 2.85
N ASP A 98 -14.31 -10.62 4.05
CA ASP A 98 -13.95 -9.86 5.26
C ASP A 98 -12.43 -9.63 5.31
N ILE A 99 -12.01 -8.51 4.71
CA ILE A 99 -10.60 -8.14 4.54
C ILE A 99 -9.89 -7.98 5.90
N MET A 100 -10.56 -7.34 6.87
CA MET A 100 -9.93 -7.02 8.17
C MET A 100 -9.80 -8.27 9.06
N SER A 101 -10.75 -9.20 8.98
CA SER A 101 -10.65 -10.49 9.67
C SER A 101 -9.49 -11.34 9.14
N LEU A 102 -9.31 -11.40 7.82
CA LEU A 102 -8.17 -12.09 7.21
C LEU A 102 -6.83 -11.44 7.60
N ALA A 103 -6.73 -10.11 7.51
CA ALA A 103 -5.54 -9.39 7.93
C ALA A 103 -5.21 -9.61 9.42
N SER A 104 -6.21 -9.65 10.30
CA SER A 104 -6.02 -9.94 11.74
C SER A 104 -5.41 -11.33 11.99
N GLN A 105 -5.85 -12.34 11.25
CA GLN A 105 -5.25 -13.68 11.31
C GLN A 105 -3.83 -13.68 10.73
N GLY A 106 -3.63 -13.02 9.59
CA GLY A 106 -2.33 -12.87 8.95
C GLY A 106 -1.27 -12.26 9.86
N VAL A 107 -1.63 -11.17 10.56
CA VAL A 107 -0.75 -10.51 11.54
C VAL A 107 -0.29 -11.46 12.64
N GLN A 108 -1.17 -12.32 13.12
CA GLN A 108 -0.82 -13.34 14.13
C GLN A 108 0.02 -14.49 13.56
N MET A 109 0.07 -14.62 12.23
CA MET A 109 0.92 -15.57 11.48
C MET A 109 2.19 -14.90 10.91
N GLY A 110 2.51 -13.70 11.42
CA GLY A 110 3.73 -12.96 11.16
C GLY A 110 3.74 -12.12 9.88
N ASP A 111 2.58 -11.92 9.24
CA ASP A 111 2.47 -10.92 8.18
C ASP A 111 2.43 -9.52 8.80
N ASP A 112 3.04 -8.54 8.14
CA ASP A 112 2.76 -7.12 8.39
C ASP A 112 1.68 -6.58 7.43
N VAL A 113 1.32 -7.38 6.42
CA VAL A 113 0.27 -7.10 5.41
C VAL A 113 0.65 -5.97 4.44
N HIS A 114 1.90 -5.53 4.45
CA HIS A 114 2.43 -4.57 3.47
C HIS A 114 3.61 -5.17 2.69
N MET A 115 4.69 -5.55 3.36
CA MET A 115 5.84 -6.20 2.72
C MET A 115 5.67 -7.72 2.68
N ARG A 116 5.10 -8.31 3.72
CA ARG A 116 4.77 -9.74 3.79
C ARG A 116 3.27 -9.93 3.95
N THR A 117 2.67 -10.58 2.96
CA THR A 117 1.24 -10.92 2.90
C THR A 117 0.99 -12.41 2.66
N GLN A 118 1.99 -13.26 2.84
CA GLN A 118 1.93 -14.67 2.45
C GLN A 118 0.91 -15.46 3.27
N ALA A 119 0.88 -15.28 4.58
CA ALA A 119 -0.08 -15.97 5.43
C ALA A 119 -1.52 -15.56 5.06
N THR A 120 -1.75 -14.25 4.92
CA THR A 120 -3.05 -13.67 4.59
C THR A 120 -3.53 -14.08 3.19
N THR A 121 -2.62 -14.11 2.21
CA THR A 121 -2.92 -14.60 0.85
C THR A 121 -3.31 -16.08 0.88
N ASN A 122 -2.59 -16.91 1.64
CA ASN A 122 -2.92 -18.33 1.77
C ASN A 122 -4.25 -18.57 2.50
N LEU A 123 -4.57 -17.77 3.52
CA LEU A 123 -5.88 -17.80 4.18
C LEU A 123 -6.99 -17.45 3.19
N LEU A 124 -6.81 -16.39 2.38
CA LEU A 124 -7.76 -16.02 1.35
C LEU A 124 -7.96 -17.14 0.31
N VAL A 125 -6.87 -17.71 -0.21
CA VAL A 125 -6.93 -18.80 -1.20
C VAL A 125 -7.62 -20.03 -0.60
N ARG A 126 -7.35 -20.37 0.67
CA ARG A 126 -8.03 -21.45 1.39
C ARG A 126 -9.53 -21.18 1.49
N ASP A 127 -9.93 -19.97 1.88
CA ASP A 127 -11.34 -19.61 2.04
C ASP A 127 -12.09 -19.62 0.70
N LEU A 128 -11.41 -19.27 -0.39
CA LEU A 128 -11.96 -19.30 -1.76
C LEU A 128 -11.77 -20.64 -2.48
N LEU A 129 -11.15 -21.64 -1.84
CA LEU A 129 -10.71 -22.87 -2.51
C LEU A 129 -11.84 -23.58 -3.27
N THR A 130 -13.01 -23.69 -2.66
CA THR A 130 -14.18 -24.34 -3.29
C THR A 130 -14.59 -23.59 -4.56
N SER A 131 -14.64 -22.26 -4.52
CA SER A 131 -15.01 -21.44 -5.68
C SER A 131 -13.94 -21.50 -6.77
N ILE A 132 -12.66 -21.53 -6.40
CA ILE A 132 -11.54 -21.71 -7.34
C ILE A 132 -11.67 -23.05 -8.07
N VAL A 133 -11.94 -24.14 -7.34
CA VAL A 133 -12.13 -25.48 -7.95
C VAL A 133 -13.34 -25.50 -8.90
N ARG A 134 -14.40 -24.75 -8.59
CA ARG A 134 -15.61 -24.67 -9.42
C ARG A 134 -15.43 -23.90 -10.74
N LEU A 135 -14.36 -23.10 -10.88
CA LEU A 135 -14.03 -22.47 -12.16
C LEU A 135 -13.76 -23.51 -13.27
N GLY A 136 -13.39 -24.74 -12.89
CA GLY A 136 -13.07 -25.81 -13.82
C GLY A 136 -11.60 -25.81 -14.23
N ASN A 137 -11.29 -26.46 -15.35
CA ASN A 137 -9.94 -26.75 -15.81
C ASN A 137 -9.66 -26.25 -17.24
N ASP A 138 -10.41 -25.26 -17.72
CA ASP A 138 -10.05 -24.56 -18.96
C ASP A 138 -8.71 -23.82 -18.80
N GLU A 139 -8.08 -23.50 -19.92
CA GLU A 139 -6.75 -22.88 -19.98
C GLU A 139 -6.65 -21.62 -19.11
N GLY A 140 -7.66 -20.75 -19.14
CA GLY A 140 -7.61 -19.52 -18.34
C GLY A 140 -7.84 -19.77 -16.86
N SER A 141 -8.60 -20.79 -16.46
CA SER A 141 -8.78 -21.17 -15.05
C SER A 141 -7.51 -21.77 -14.48
N VAL A 142 -6.80 -22.59 -15.26
CA VAL A 142 -5.46 -23.08 -14.91
C VAL A 142 -4.47 -21.92 -14.81
N ALA A 143 -4.48 -20.99 -15.78
CA ALA A 143 -3.59 -19.82 -15.76
C ALA A 143 -3.88 -18.88 -14.57
N PHE A 144 -5.15 -18.71 -14.19
CA PHE A 144 -5.53 -17.94 -13.00
C PHE A 144 -5.04 -18.62 -11.71
N ALA A 145 -5.16 -19.94 -11.60
CA ALA A 145 -4.64 -20.69 -10.46
C ALA A 145 -3.10 -20.59 -10.37
N ASP A 146 -2.40 -20.70 -11.50
CA ASP A 146 -0.95 -20.50 -11.57
C ASP A 146 -0.55 -19.09 -11.11
N TYR A 147 -1.25 -18.07 -11.60
CA TYR A 147 -1.08 -16.68 -11.19
C TYR A 147 -1.26 -16.49 -9.66
N LEU A 148 -2.32 -17.04 -9.07
CA LEU A 148 -2.54 -16.98 -7.62
C LEU A 148 -1.40 -17.65 -6.84
N SER A 149 -0.93 -18.81 -7.31
CA SER A 149 0.11 -19.58 -6.63
C SER A 149 1.47 -18.86 -6.58
N LYS A 150 1.77 -18.06 -7.61
CA LYS A 150 3.03 -17.30 -7.74
C LYS A 150 2.95 -15.91 -7.12
N ASN A 151 1.75 -15.39 -6.88
CA ASN A 151 1.57 -14.03 -6.37
C ASN A 151 1.48 -13.99 -4.84
N HIS A 152 2.63 -14.00 -4.17
CA HIS A 152 2.71 -13.86 -2.72
C HIS A 152 2.23 -12.50 -2.18
N LEU A 153 2.15 -11.48 -3.03
CA LEU A 153 1.66 -10.14 -2.73
C LEU A 153 0.20 -9.91 -3.18
N PHE A 154 -0.54 -10.98 -3.49
CA PHE A 154 -1.91 -10.85 -3.99
C PHE A 154 -2.83 -10.09 -3.03
N PHE A 155 -2.70 -10.33 -1.72
CA PHE A 155 -3.53 -9.65 -0.71
C PHE A 155 -3.17 -8.17 -0.49
N LEU A 156 -1.99 -7.72 -0.94
CA LEU A 156 -1.52 -6.35 -0.72
C LEU A 156 -2.53 -5.31 -1.21
N THR A 157 -2.98 -5.42 -2.47
CA THR A 157 -3.87 -4.39 -3.02
C THR A 157 -5.30 -4.50 -2.50
N ILE A 158 -5.72 -5.68 -2.03
CA ILE A 158 -6.99 -5.86 -1.31
C ILE A 158 -6.94 -5.10 0.02
N ALA A 159 -5.85 -5.26 0.78
CA ALA A 159 -5.63 -4.52 2.03
C ALA A 159 -5.53 -3.01 1.79
N MET A 160 -4.85 -2.58 0.72
CA MET A 160 -4.75 -1.16 0.35
C MET A 160 -6.12 -0.54 0.04
N ALA A 161 -6.98 -1.21 -0.74
CA ALA A 161 -8.34 -0.72 -1.02
C ALA A 161 -9.14 -0.53 0.28
N ALA A 162 -9.06 -1.50 1.20
CA ALA A 162 -9.73 -1.42 2.48
C ALA A 162 -9.14 -0.32 3.39
N ALA A 163 -7.83 -0.15 3.39
CA ALA A 163 -7.16 0.92 4.12
C ALA A 163 -7.59 2.30 3.60
N LYS A 164 -7.69 2.47 2.28
CA LYS A 164 -8.20 3.71 1.70
C LYS A 164 -9.65 3.98 2.13
N SER A 165 -10.51 2.97 2.12
CA SER A 165 -11.89 3.09 2.62
C SER A 165 -11.94 3.54 4.09
N LEU A 166 -11.12 2.93 4.97
CA LEU A 166 -11.01 3.34 6.37
C LEU A 166 -10.48 4.78 6.53
N MET A 167 -9.52 5.20 5.71
CA MET A 167 -9.01 6.57 5.75
C MET A 167 -10.03 7.59 5.26
N LEU A 168 -10.81 7.28 4.22
CA LEU A 168 -11.93 8.11 3.80
C LEU A 168 -12.98 8.25 4.91
N ALA A 169 -13.21 7.21 5.71
CA ALA A 169 -14.09 7.30 6.88
C ALA A 169 -13.51 8.23 7.97
N ALA A 170 -12.19 8.16 8.18
CA ALA A 170 -11.50 9.06 9.11
C ALA A 170 -11.54 10.53 8.66
N GLU A 171 -11.50 10.80 7.35
CA GLU A 171 -11.66 12.14 6.77
C GLU A 171 -13.04 12.76 7.05
N GLN A 172 -14.03 11.97 7.50
CA GLN A 172 -15.35 12.50 7.89
C GLN A 172 -15.35 13.14 9.30
N VAL A 173 -14.25 13.04 10.05
CA VAL A 173 -14.12 13.64 11.38
C VAL A 173 -13.53 15.04 11.27
N SER A 174 -14.38 16.05 11.31
CA SER A 174 -13.97 17.45 11.19
C SER A 174 -12.99 17.90 12.27
N GLY A 175 -11.96 18.65 11.86
CA GLY A 175 -10.94 19.19 12.77
C GLY A 175 -9.98 18.14 13.34
N SER A 176 -10.00 16.91 12.80
CA SER A 176 -9.05 15.87 13.18
C SER A 176 -7.61 16.25 12.80
N THR A 177 -6.67 15.92 13.67
CA THR A 177 -5.22 16.08 13.47
C THR A 177 -4.56 14.80 12.95
N MET A 178 -5.37 13.78 12.67
CA MET A 178 -4.91 12.49 12.21
C MET A 178 -4.50 12.54 10.75
N VAL A 179 -3.34 11.98 10.42
CA VAL A 179 -2.88 11.80 9.05
C VAL A 179 -3.78 10.77 8.38
N THR A 180 -4.41 11.17 7.27
CA THR A 180 -5.39 10.36 6.53
C THR A 180 -4.84 9.88 5.19
N THR A 181 -3.78 10.50 4.67
CA THR A 181 -3.09 10.02 3.48
C THR A 181 -1.58 10.22 3.63
N MET A 182 -0.81 9.21 3.24
CA MET A 182 0.61 9.30 2.94
C MET A 182 0.83 8.68 1.56
N ALA A 183 1.43 9.44 0.65
CA ALA A 183 1.67 9.01 -0.71
C ALA A 183 3.02 9.52 -1.20
N ARG A 184 3.61 8.80 -2.17
CA ARG A 184 4.89 9.17 -2.77
C ARG A 184 4.90 8.74 -4.24
N ASN A 185 5.62 9.46 -5.09
CA ASN A 185 5.59 9.24 -6.55
C ASN A 185 7.00 9.10 -7.18
N GLY A 186 8.03 8.87 -6.37
CA GLY A 186 9.42 8.78 -6.84
C GLY A 186 10.11 10.14 -7.02
N THR A 187 9.40 11.25 -6.78
CA THR A 187 9.96 12.61 -6.77
C THR A 187 9.57 13.36 -5.50
N THR A 188 8.29 13.31 -5.13
CA THR A 188 7.73 13.99 -3.97
C THR A 188 7.02 13.01 -3.02
N PHE A 189 7.01 13.37 -1.74
CA PHE A 189 6.17 12.81 -0.70
C PHE A 189 5.05 13.80 -0.37
N GLY A 190 3.85 13.29 -0.13
CA GLY A 190 2.68 14.08 0.19
C GLY A 190 1.89 13.50 1.37
N VAL A 191 1.38 14.39 2.22
CA VAL A 191 0.46 14.03 3.30
C VAL A 191 -0.84 14.81 3.22
N LYS A 192 -1.93 14.19 3.71
CA LYS A 192 -3.19 14.86 4.07
C LYS A 192 -3.53 14.58 5.53
N VAL A 193 -4.21 15.53 6.16
CA VAL A 193 -4.55 15.47 7.58
C VAL A 193 -6.02 15.85 7.77
N GLY A 194 -6.72 15.05 8.57
CA GLY A 194 -8.13 15.23 8.91
C GLY A 194 -9.03 15.27 7.68
N ASP A 195 -9.99 16.19 7.69
CA ASP A 195 -10.95 16.45 6.61
C ASP A 195 -10.40 17.41 5.53
N SER A 196 -9.12 17.79 5.59
CA SER A 196 -8.57 18.73 4.62
C SER A 196 -8.26 18.06 3.28
N PRO A 197 -8.71 18.65 2.15
CA PRO A 197 -8.35 18.15 0.81
C PRO A 197 -6.93 18.53 0.39
N ARG A 198 -6.23 19.38 1.16
CA ARG A 198 -4.94 19.97 0.82
C ARG A 198 -3.83 18.94 0.98
N TRP A 199 -2.98 18.85 -0.04
CA TRP A 199 -1.70 18.13 0.03
C TRP A 199 -0.62 19.03 0.63
N TYR A 200 0.16 18.47 1.56
CA TYR A 200 1.41 19.06 2.04
C TYR A 200 2.56 18.27 1.45
N ILE A 201 3.34 18.91 0.57
CA ILE A 201 4.26 18.24 -0.34
C ILE A 201 5.69 18.65 -0.01
N CYS A 202 6.58 17.68 0.00
CA CYS A 202 8.03 17.85 0.14
C CYS A 202 8.76 16.80 -0.74
N PRO A 203 10.10 16.86 -0.88
CA PRO A 203 10.84 15.85 -1.65
C PRO A 203 10.64 14.44 -1.10
N ALA A 204 10.54 13.44 -1.99
CA ALA A 204 10.47 12.03 -1.59
C ALA A 204 11.81 11.62 -0.93
N PRO A 205 11.78 10.80 0.13
CA PRO A 205 13.00 10.32 0.76
C PRO A 205 13.67 9.23 -0.10
N PRO A 206 14.99 9.05 0.02
CA PRO A 206 15.63 7.82 -0.43
C PRO A 206 15.14 6.63 0.40
N VAL A 207 15.19 5.43 -0.17
CA VAL A 207 14.96 4.19 0.58
C VAL A 207 16.27 3.79 1.27
N ALA A 208 16.25 3.78 2.60
CA ALA A 208 17.39 3.43 3.45
C ALA A 208 17.33 1.96 3.92
N ASP A 209 18.33 1.52 4.70
CA ASP A 209 18.43 0.16 5.26
C ASP A 209 18.16 -0.94 4.21
N ALA A 210 18.69 -0.71 3.00
CA ALA A 210 18.34 -1.42 1.80
C ALA A 210 19.11 -2.74 1.65
N LEU A 211 18.39 -3.78 1.19
CA LEU A 211 18.97 -5.00 0.65
C LEU A 211 18.81 -4.98 -0.87
N TYR A 212 19.91 -4.75 -1.57
CA TYR A 212 19.97 -4.74 -3.03
C TYR A 212 20.17 -6.14 -3.60
N TYR A 213 19.61 -6.37 -4.78
CA TYR A 213 19.94 -7.53 -5.60
C TYR A 213 21.38 -7.45 -6.09
N ALA A 214 21.97 -8.61 -6.39
CA ALA A 214 23.35 -8.69 -6.84
C ALA A 214 23.58 -7.80 -8.08
N GLY A 215 24.58 -6.91 -8.00
CA GLY A 215 24.93 -5.99 -9.08
C GLY A 215 24.31 -4.59 -9.00
N PHE A 216 23.45 -4.32 -8.01
CA PHE A 216 22.86 -3.00 -7.78
C PHE A 216 23.29 -2.39 -6.45
N SER A 217 23.15 -1.07 -6.35
CA SER A 217 23.51 -0.27 -5.18
C SER A 217 22.54 0.89 -4.96
N SER A 218 22.81 1.71 -3.94
CA SER A 218 22.08 2.95 -3.70
C SER A 218 22.18 3.98 -4.81
N GLU A 219 23.20 3.91 -5.66
CA GLU A 219 23.36 4.81 -6.81
C GLU A 219 22.31 4.53 -7.90
N ASP A 220 21.79 3.30 -7.95
CA ASP A 220 20.81 2.86 -8.94
C ASP A 220 19.36 3.11 -8.47
N ALA A 221 19.16 3.45 -7.20
CA ALA A 221 17.86 3.49 -6.55
C ALA A 221 17.04 4.74 -6.90
N ALA A 222 15.78 4.54 -7.26
CA ALA A 222 14.78 5.60 -7.25
C ALA A 222 14.46 6.05 -5.82
N LEU A 223 13.95 7.28 -5.68
CA LEU A 223 13.30 7.71 -4.43
C LEU A 223 12.02 6.90 -4.19
N ASP A 224 11.52 6.93 -2.94
CA ASP A 224 10.35 6.15 -2.56
C ASP A 224 9.10 6.51 -3.40
N MET A 225 8.28 5.50 -3.74
CA MET A 225 7.11 5.66 -4.62
C MET A 225 5.99 4.65 -4.38
N GLY A 226 4.72 5.07 -4.55
CA GLY A 226 3.51 4.24 -4.44
C GLY A 226 2.64 4.53 -3.21
N ASP A 227 1.34 4.35 -3.31
CA ASP A 227 0.39 4.68 -2.23
C ASP A 227 0.31 3.63 -1.11
N SER A 228 1.17 2.60 -1.12
CA SER A 228 1.11 1.52 -0.14
C SER A 228 1.33 1.98 1.31
N ALA A 229 1.89 3.19 1.49
CA ALA A 229 2.06 3.87 2.77
C ALA A 229 0.72 4.12 3.54
N VAL A 230 -0.42 3.90 2.87
CA VAL A 230 -1.76 3.93 3.50
C VAL A 230 -1.95 2.82 4.55
N LEU A 231 -1.21 1.72 4.45
CA LEU A 231 -1.33 0.57 5.35
C LEU A 231 -0.81 0.87 6.76
N GLU A 232 0.23 1.69 6.86
CA GLU A 232 0.83 2.16 8.10
C GLU A 232 -0.16 2.98 8.92
N LEU A 233 -1.03 3.74 8.25
CA LEU A 233 -2.03 4.58 8.90
C LEU A 233 -3.12 3.77 9.63
N ILE A 234 -3.40 2.56 9.16
CA ILE A 234 -4.39 1.66 9.76
C ILE A 234 -3.79 0.63 10.72
N GLY A 235 -2.51 0.77 11.07
CA GLY A 235 -1.82 -0.11 12.00
C GLY A 235 -1.34 -1.42 11.37
N LEU A 236 -1.09 -1.44 10.06
CA LEU A 236 -0.39 -2.52 9.35
C LEU A 236 1.02 -2.03 8.94
N GLY A 237 1.75 -2.81 8.14
CA GLY A 237 3.11 -2.45 7.69
C GLY A 237 4.06 -2.23 8.85
N GLY A 238 4.76 -1.09 8.87
CA GLY A 238 5.71 -0.73 9.94
C GLY A 238 5.10 -0.75 11.35
N ALA A 239 3.80 -0.47 11.50
CA ALA A 239 3.10 -0.57 12.78
C ALA A 239 2.96 -2.01 13.29
N ALA A 240 3.00 -3.00 12.40
CA ALA A 240 2.93 -4.43 12.73
C ALA A 240 4.32 -5.11 12.75
N ALA A 241 5.40 -4.37 12.52
CA ALA A 241 6.75 -4.90 12.35
C ALA A 241 7.22 -5.82 13.50
N ALA A 242 6.87 -5.51 14.76
CA ALA A 242 7.24 -6.34 15.91
C ALA A 242 6.69 -7.79 15.84
N GLY A 243 5.67 -8.03 15.01
CA GLY A 243 5.13 -9.36 14.74
C GLY A 243 5.71 -10.04 13.50
N SER A 244 6.50 -9.35 12.66
CA SER A 244 6.93 -9.86 11.36
C SER A 244 8.45 -10.08 11.26
N PRO A 245 8.92 -11.34 11.38
CA PRO A 245 10.33 -11.66 11.23
C PRO A 245 10.94 -11.31 9.88
N ALA A 246 10.14 -11.37 8.80
CA ALA A 246 10.62 -11.01 7.46
C ALA A 246 10.91 -9.51 7.35
N VAL A 247 10.07 -8.67 7.95
CA VAL A 247 10.24 -7.22 7.98
C VAL A 247 11.42 -6.81 8.86
N ALA A 248 11.68 -7.55 9.95
CA ALA A 248 12.79 -7.26 10.85
C ALA A 248 14.17 -7.22 10.15
N ALA A 249 14.33 -7.96 9.04
CA ALA A 249 15.54 -7.91 8.22
C ALA A 249 15.83 -6.52 7.63
N PHE A 250 14.79 -5.70 7.40
CA PHE A 250 14.89 -4.36 6.82
C PHE A 250 14.88 -3.25 7.88
N LEU A 251 14.46 -3.54 9.11
CA LEU A 251 14.43 -2.59 10.22
C LEU A 251 15.61 -2.81 11.17
N GLY A 252 16.84 -2.65 10.69
CA GLY A 252 18.04 -2.83 11.51
C GLY A 252 18.48 -4.30 11.72
N GLY A 253 17.74 -5.26 11.18
CA GLY A 253 18.17 -6.67 11.08
C GLY A 253 17.83 -7.55 12.29
N SER A 254 17.12 -7.03 13.30
CA SER A 254 16.73 -7.81 14.48
C SER A 254 15.26 -7.62 14.86
N MET A 255 14.67 -8.63 15.51
CA MET A 255 13.32 -8.51 16.08
C MET A 255 13.22 -7.42 17.14
N SER A 256 14.32 -7.09 17.82
CA SER A 256 14.33 -6.01 18.82
C SER A 256 14.20 -4.62 18.15
N ASP A 257 14.78 -4.46 16.96
CA ASP A 257 14.71 -3.23 16.21
C ASP A 257 13.34 -3.09 15.52
N ALA A 258 12.77 -4.19 15.03
CA ALA A 258 11.37 -4.23 14.60
C ALA A 258 10.39 -3.87 15.73
N ALA A 259 10.61 -4.39 16.95
CA ALA A 259 9.83 -4.02 18.13
C ALA A 259 9.96 -2.53 18.49
N ARG A 260 11.18 -1.98 18.38
CA ARG A 260 11.43 -0.55 18.59
C ARG A 260 10.70 0.31 17.56
N ALA A 261 10.72 -0.07 16.29
CA ALA A 261 9.99 0.64 15.23
C ALA A 261 8.48 0.67 15.49
N THR A 262 7.89 -0.45 15.94
CA THR A 262 6.48 -0.48 16.36
C THR A 262 6.20 0.41 17.58
N GLU A 263 7.12 0.48 18.56
CA GLU A 263 6.94 1.36 19.73
C GLU A 263 7.14 2.85 19.39
N ASP A 264 8.06 3.19 18.48
CA ASP A 264 8.19 4.54 17.94
C ASP A 264 6.90 4.98 17.23
N MET A 265 6.34 4.09 16.41
CA MET A 265 5.03 4.33 15.77
C MET A 265 3.92 4.55 16.82
N ARG A 266 3.97 3.85 17.95
CA ARG A 266 3.00 4.01 19.03
C ARG A 266 3.06 5.38 19.70
N ARG A 267 4.26 5.96 19.81
CA ARG A 267 4.44 7.30 20.39
C ARG A 267 3.78 8.40 19.55
N ILE A 268 3.62 8.17 18.24
CA ILE A 268 3.00 9.11 17.31
C ILE A 268 1.55 8.77 16.94
N CYS A 269 1.04 7.61 17.35
CA CYS A 269 -0.35 7.21 17.13
C CYS A 269 -1.28 7.59 18.29
N VAL A 270 -2.58 7.72 18.02
CA VAL A 270 -3.58 8.07 19.04
C VAL A 270 -4.10 6.86 19.82
N GLN A 271 -4.07 5.66 19.23
CA GLN A 271 -4.63 4.45 19.86
C GLN A 271 -3.93 3.16 19.40
N GLU A 272 -4.31 2.03 20.02
CA GLU A 272 -3.97 0.69 19.57
C GLU A 272 -5.17 -0.05 18.97
N SER A 273 -4.90 -0.94 18.01
CA SER A 273 -5.91 -1.73 17.33
C SER A 273 -6.53 -2.77 18.27
N SER A 274 -7.86 -2.86 18.26
CA SER A 274 -8.58 -3.99 18.87
C SER A 274 -8.50 -5.24 18.01
N ARG A 275 -8.24 -5.11 16.69
CA ARG A 275 -8.25 -6.21 15.71
C ARG A 275 -6.87 -6.81 15.46
N PHE A 276 -5.85 -5.97 15.33
CA PHE A 276 -4.50 -6.40 14.97
C PHE A 276 -3.68 -6.56 16.24
N LYS A 277 -3.60 -7.79 16.74
CA LYS A 277 -2.87 -8.14 17.96
C LYS A 277 -1.55 -8.83 17.63
N LEU A 278 -0.49 -8.43 18.32
CA LEU A 278 0.86 -8.98 18.11
C LEU A 278 1.19 -9.99 19.22
N PRO A 279 1.27 -11.30 18.91
CA PRO A 279 1.62 -12.32 19.92
C PRO A 279 2.98 -12.08 20.57
N THR A 280 3.96 -11.56 19.79
CA THR A 280 5.33 -11.26 20.23
C THR A 280 5.41 -10.20 21.31
N THR A 281 4.37 -9.35 21.45
CA THR A 281 4.30 -8.31 22.48
C THR A 281 3.14 -8.57 23.46
N GLY A 282 2.80 -9.85 23.70
CA GLY A 282 1.74 -10.22 24.64
C GLY A 282 0.34 -9.82 24.20
N PHE A 283 0.04 -9.91 22.89
CA PHE A 283 -1.25 -9.56 22.30
C PHE A 283 -1.68 -8.09 22.47
N ARG A 284 -0.72 -7.18 22.63
CA ARG A 284 -0.98 -5.73 22.47
C ARG A 284 -1.42 -5.40 21.04
N GLY A 285 -2.17 -4.31 20.89
CA GLY A 285 -2.63 -3.88 19.58
C GLY A 285 -1.53 -3.17 18.80
N THR A 286 -1.54 -3.28 17.47
CA THR A 286 -0.72 -2.41 16.62
C THR A 286 -1.13 -0.95 16.80
N PRO A 287 -0.20 0.02 16.77
CA PRO A 287 -0.53 1.43 16.87
C PRO A 287 -1.28 1.91 15.61
N LEU A 288 -2.30 2.76 15.79
CA LEU A 288 -3.11 3.31 14.69
C LEU A 288 -3.49 4.78 14.91
N GLY A 289 -3.73 5.47 13.79
CA GLY A 289 -4.11 6.87 13.77
C GLY A 289 -2.95 7.79 14.10
N VAL A 290 -2.08 8.01 13.11
CA VAL A 290 -0.91 8.89 13.24
C VAL A 290 -1.38 10.32 13.48
N ASP A 291 -0.93 10.95 14.55
CA ASP A 291 -1.27 12.33 14.90
C ASP A 291 -0.14 13.28 14.47
N VAL A 292 -0.46 14.25 13.61
CA VAL A 292 0.54 15.21 13.09
C VAL A 292 1.23 15.99 14.22
N ARG A 293 0.51 16.29 15.32
CA ARG A 293 1.06 17.03 16.46
C ARG A 293 2.14 16.22 17.14
N LYS A 294 1.89 14.93 17.36
CA LYS A 294 2.86 14.01 18.00
C LYS A 294 4.07 13.77 17.12
N VAL A 295 3.88 13.66 15.80
CA VAL A 295 4.99 13.54 14.83
C VAL A 295 5.94 14.74 14.97
N VAL A 296 5.40 15.96 14.93
CA VAL A 296 6.21 17.19 15.03
C VAL A 296 6.81 17.35 16.43
N GLU A 297 6.05 17.13 17.50
CA GLU A 297 6.52 17.27 18.89
C GLU A 297 7.66 16.30 19.21
N THR A 298 7.54 15.04 18.78
CA THR A 298 8.53 14.01 19.12
C THR A 298 9.70 13.94 18.14
N GLY A 299 9.55 14.52 16.94
CA GLY A 299 10.48 14.34 15.82
C GLY A 299 10.52 12.93 15.25
N ILE A 300 9.57 12.06 15.64
CA ILE A 300 9.45 10.69 15.13
C ILE A 300 8.51 10.71 13.94
N SER A 301 8.95 10.17 12.80
CA SER A 301 8.11 10.05 11.61
C SER A 301 7.84 8.59 11.23
N PRO A 302 6.71 8.32 10.55
CA PRO A 302 6.38 6.98 10.09
C PRO A 302 7.48 6.36 9.22
N LYS A 303 7.77 5.09 9.46
CA LYS A 303 8.67 4.27 8.63
C LYS A 303 7.86 3.31 7.80
N VAL A 304 8.22 3.24 6.52
CA VAL A 304 7.49 2.55 5.47
C VAL A 304 8.42 1.52 4.85
N THR A 305 8.14 0.23 5.03
CA THR A 305 8.84 -0.82 4.29
C THR A 305 8.39 -0.83 2.84
N THR A 306 9.34 -0.83 1.91
CA THR A 306 9.05 -0.57 0.50
C THR A 306 10.01 -1.29 -0.44
N GLY A 307 9.55 -1.59 -1.65
CA GLY A 307 10.40 -2.04 -2.74
C GLY A 307 11.25 -0.90 -3.29
N ILE A 308 12.44 -1.22 -3.80
CA ILE A 308 13.32 -0.25 -4.45
C ILE A 308 13.28 -0.51 -5.94
N LEU A 309 12.87 0.48 -6.73
CA LEU A 309 12.95 0.42 -8.19
C LEU A 309 14.24 1.09 -8.66
N HIS A 310 14.71 0.69 -9.84
CA HIS A 310 15.79 1.41 -10.51
C HIS A 310 15.31 2.79 -10.99
N HIS A 311 16.13 3.82 -10.84
CA HIS A 311 15.75 5.20 -11.16
C HIS A 311 15.57 5.52 -12.66
N SER A 312 16.03 4.69 -13.59
CA SER A 312 16.06 5.06 -15.02
C SER A 312 16.19 3.93 -16.03
N SER A 313 16.85 2.82 -15.70
CA SER A 313 17.16 1.77 -16.69
C SER A 313 15.96 0.90 -17.10
N GLY A 314 14.81 1.08 -16.45
CA GLY A 314 13.67 0.19 -16.58
C GLY A 314 13.96 -1.23 -16.07
N ALA A 315 15.02 -1.46 -15.29
CA ALA A 315 15.38 -2.79 -14.77
C ALA A 315 14.26 -3.44 -13.94
N GLY A 316 13.42 -2.62 -13.29
CA GLY A 316 12.37 -3.07 -12.41
C GLY A 316 12.72 -2.84 -10.95
N GLN A 317 12.25 -3.75 -10.10
CA GLN A 317 12.67 -3.82 -8.70
C GLN A 317 14.13 -4.29 -8.60
N ILE A 318 14.94 -3.57 -7.83
CA ILE A 318 16.36 -3.84 -7.59
C ILE A 318 16.69 -4.11 -6.11
N GLY A 319 15.68 -4.06 -5.23
CA GLY A 319 15.84 -4.32 -3.82
C GLY A 319 14.59 -4.03 -2.99
N ALA A 320 14.76 -4.00 -1.68
CA ALA A 320 13.77 -3.56 -0.71
C ALA A 320 14.45 -2.91 0.49
N GLY A 321 13.76 -2.03 1.20
CA GLY A 321 14.30 -1.31 2.35
C GLY A 321 13.23 -0.52 3.09
N VAL A 322 13.65 0.53 3.79
CA VAL A 322 12.79 1.37 4.62
C VAL A 322 12.91 2.82 4.21
N ALA A 323 11.81 3.43 3.83
CA ALA A 323 11.70 4.87 3.67
C ALA A 323 11.19 5.49 4.97
N THR A 324 11.82 6.59 5.40
CA THR A 324 11.34 7.38 6.55
C THR A 324 10.61 8.60 6.03
N ALA A 325 9.34 8.76 6.39
CA ALA A 325 8.52 9.88 5.94
C ALA A 325 9.19 11.21 6.36
N PRO A 326 9.41 12.17 5.43
CA PRO A 326 10.04 13.44 5.75
C PRO A 326 9.19 14.27 6.72
N LEU A 327 9.83 14.88 7.72
CA LEU A 327 9.14 15.67 8.75
C LEU A 327 8.47 16.92 8.17
N GLU A 328 9.06 17.51 7.12
CA GLU A 328 8.65 18.76 6.50
C GLU A 328 7.16 18.78 6.10
N GLY A 329 6.64 17.69 5.52
CA GLY A 329 5.22 17.60 5.16
C GLY A 329 4.28 17.66 6.36
N PHE A 330 4.69 17.10 7.50
CA PHE A 330 3.91 17.13 8.75
C PHE A 330 3.98 18.50 9.43
N GLU A 331 5.14 19.17 9.40
CA GLU A 331 5.29 20.54 9.92
C GLU A 331 4.41 21.52 9.15
N GLN A 332 4.42 21.46 7.81
CA GLN A 332 3.55 22.28 6.96
C GLN A 332 2.07 22.05 7.31
N ALA A 333 1.67 20.80 7.52
CA ALA A 333 0.30 20.45 7.87
C ALA A 333 -0.11 20.98 9.25
N LEU A 334 0.78 20.89 10.25
CA LEU A 334 0.50 21.40 11.59
C LEU A 334 0.35 22.93 11.60
N VAL A 335 1.23 23.66 10.91
CA VAL A 335 1.14 25.13 10.79
C VAL A 335 -0.21 25.54 10.19
N ASP A 336 -0.64 24.89 9.11
CA ASP A 336 -1.91 25.20 8.45
C ASP A 336 -3.12 24.92 9.35
N LEU A 337 -3.09 23.83 10.14
CA LEU A 337 -4.14 23.51 11.12
C LEU A 337 -4.28 24.60 12.20
N VAL A 338 -3.16 25.11 12.71
CA VAL A 338 -3.15 26.20 13.71
C VAL A 338 -3.74 27.47 13.10
N THR A 339 -3.28 27.87 11.90
CA THR A 339 -3.78 29.08 11.23
C THR A 339 -5.27 29.01 10.89
N ARG A 340 -5.79 27.83 10.52
CA ARG A 340 -7.24 27.65 10.31
C ARG A 340 -8.04 27.69 11.62
N GLY A 341 -7.47 27.15 12.70
CA GLY A 341 -8.10 27.17 14.03
C GLY A 341 -8.25 28.57 14.61
N GLU A 342 -7.30 29.46 14.35
CA GLU A 342 -7.35 30.89 14.76
C GLU A 342 -8.40 31.72 13.97
N GLY A 343 -8.96 31.18 12.88
CA GLY A 343 -10.01 31.82 12.08
C GLY A 343 -11.45 31.45 12.47
N VAL A 344 -11.62 30.62 13.52
CA VAL A 344 -12.92 30.19 14.07
C VAL A 344 -13.01 30.66 15.52
N GLU A 345 -13.03 31.98 15.72
CA GLU A 345 -13.53 32.64 16.94
C GLU A 345 -14.85 33.37 16.66
#